data_AF-A0A5E5P7B1-F1
#
_entry.id   AF-A0A5E5P7B1-F1
#
_cell.length_a   1.000
_cell.length_b   1.000
_cell.length_c   1.000
_cell.angle_alpha   90.00
_cell.angle_beta   90.00
_cell.angle_gamma   90.00
#
_symmetry.space_group_name_H-M   'P 1'
#
loop_
_entity.id
_entity.type
_entity.pdbx_description
1 polymer ?
#
loop_
_entity_poly.entity_id
_entity_poly.type
_entity_poly.pdbx_seq_one_letter_code
_entity_poly.pdbx_strand_id
1 'polypeptide(L)'
;MDDIEQRHRTVARLLIKLSGTTLARLAYATGITGNTISRWVHGDHCALGPQGREKLFAALGAYSDGTHIRLAPRATGAAQPVFQINGLVQAERFATLAALTLTQFVTARETCQGKTLVSIVTDISGQTTALLVGTREALDELYLELGIALSPQRRLEAGLRAYAPGNEGMRLHAN
;
A
#
# COMPACT_ATOMS: atom_id res chain seq x y z
N MET A 1 -15.91 20.48 9.99
CA MET A 1 -15.93 19.02 9.79
C MET A 1 -14.83 18.46 10.67
N ASP A 2 -15.09 17.40 11.43
CA ASP A 2 -14.11 16.82 12.36
C ASP A 2 -12.87 16.35 11.57
N ASP A 3 -11.69 16.90 11.87
CA ASP A 3 -10.42 16.59 11.21
C ASP A 3 -10.09 15.09 11.32
N ILE A 4 -10.51 14.46 12.41
CA ILE A 4 -10.36 13.01 12.63
C ILE A 4 -11.23 12.23 11.64
N GLU A 5 -12.48 12.62 11.48
CA GLU A 5 -13.38 11.97 10.52
C GLU A 5 -12.89 12.14 9.08
N GLN A 6 -12.40 13.32 8.72
CA GLN A 6 -11.83 13.55 7.38
C GLN A 6 -10.58 12.70 7.13
N ARG A 7 -9.70 12.57 8.12
CA ARG A 7 -8.56 11.65 8.06
C ARG A 7 -9.03 10.21 7.88
N HIS A 8 -10.01 9.76 8.66
CA HIS A 8 -10.53 8.39 8.57
C HIS A 8 -11.11 8.08 7.18
N ARG A 9 -11.90 9.01 6.62
CA ARG A 9 -12.44 8.88 5.25
C ARG A 9 -11.33 8.81 4.21
N THR A 10 -10.30 9.63 4.35
CA THR A 10 -9.15 9.67 3.43
C THR A 10 -8.37 8.36 3.47
N VAL A 11 -8.07 7.85 4.67
CA VAL A 11 -7.37 6.57 4.86
C VAL A 11 -8.19 5.42 4.29
N ALA A 12 -9.49 5.34 4.59
CA ALA A 12 -10.35 4.31 4.03
C ALA A 12 -10.37 4.35 2.49
N ARG A 13 -10.44 5.55 1.89
CA ARG A 13 -10.41 5.72 0.43
C ARG A 13 -9.09 5.22 -0.18
N LEU A 14 -7.96 5.54 0.45
CA LEU A 14 -6.64 5.09 0.01
C LEU A 14 -6.51 3.57 0.12
N LEU A 15 -6.94 2.98 1.24
CA LEU A 15 -6.94 1.53 1.44
C LEU A 15 -7.77 0.79 0.39
N ILE A 16 -8.99 1.27 0.11
CA ILE A 16 -9.86 0.70 -0.94
C ILE A 16 -9.16 0.77 -2.30
N LYS A 17 -8.63 1.95 -2.65
CA LYS A 17 -8.02 2.19 -3.97
C LYS A 17 -6.75 1.40 -4.20
N LEU A 18 -5.87 1.32 -3.19
CA LEU A 18 -4.58 0.65 -3.30
C LEU A 18 -4.70 -0.88 -3.19
N SER A 19 -5.65 -1.38 -2.40
CA SER A 19 -5.87 -2.83 -2.26
C SER A 19 -6.69 -3.44 -3.40
N GLY A 20 -7.40 -2.61 -4.18
CA GLY A 20 -8.35 -3.09 -5.19
C GLY A 20 -9.57 -3.79 -4.59
N THR A 21 -9.81 -3.67 -3.28
CA THR A 21 -10.94 -4.31 -2.62
C THR A 21 -12.25 -3.68 -3.09
N THR A 22 -13.17 -4.49 -3.62
CA THR A 22 -14.45 -4.00 -4.13
C THR A 22 -15.41 -3.65 -3.00
N LEU A 23 -16.31 -2.68 -3.24
CA LEU A 23 -17.38 -2.35 -2.29
C LEU A 23 -18.28 -3.56 -1.99
N ALA A 24 -18.50 -4.45 -2.95
CA ALA A 24 -19.27 -5.67 -2.75
C ALA A 24 -18.59 -6.62 -1.74
N ARG A 25 -17.27 -6.78 -1.83
CA ARG A 25 -16.50 -7.59 -0.89
C ARG A 25 -16.48 -6.98 0.51
N LEU A 26 -16.35 -5.66 0.61
CA LEU A 26 -16.44 -4.96 1.88
C LEU A 26 -17.83 -5.08 2.49
N ALA A 27 -18.87 -4.97 1.68
CA ALA A 27 -20.24 -5.10 2.15
C ALA A 27 -20.51 -6.47 2.74
N TYR A 28 -20.04 -7.52 2.06
CA TYR A 28 -20.12 -8.89 2.55
C TYR A 28 -19.34 -9.08 3.87
N ALA A 29 -18.10 -8.57 3.95
CA ALA A 29 -17.25 -8.75 5.12
C ALA A 29 -17.72 -7.95 6.35
N THR A 30 -18.37 -6.80 6.15
CA THR A 30 -18.76 -5.88 7.23
C THR A 30 -20.23 -5.97 7.61
N GLY A 31 -21.07 -6.51 6.72
CA GLY A 31 -22.53 -6.42 6.82
C GLY A 31 -23.09 -5.02 6.51
N ILE A 32 -22.27 -4.09 6.03
CA ILE A 32 -22.67 -2.71 5.71
C ILE A 32 -22.92 -2.60 4.21
N THR A 33 -23.98 -1.92 3.77
CA THR A 33 -24.23 -1.81 2.32
C THR A 33 -23.10 -1.06 1.60
N GLY A 34 -22.77 -1.49 0.38
CA GLY A 34 -21.75 -0.82 -0.44
C GLY A 34 -22.07 0.66 -0.69
N ASN A 35 -23.35 1.02 -0.78
CA ASN A 35 -23.80 2.41 -0.89
C ASN A 35 -23.45 3.22 0.37
N THR A 36 -23.75 2.70 1.56
CA THR A 36 -23.39 3.33 2.84
C THR A 36 -21.88 3.55 2.96
N ILE A 37 -21.08 2.53 2.60
CA ILE A 37 -19.61 2.64 2.59
C ILE A 37 -19.16 3.74 1.63
N SER A 38 -19.65 3.70 0.38
CA SER A 38 -19.31 4.69 -0.65
C SER A 38 -19.62 6.12 -0.21
N ARG A 39 -20.85 6.37 0.22
CA ARG A 39 -21.31 7.68 0.67
C ARG A 39 -20.47 8.24 1.82
N TRP A 40 -20.19 7.42 2.83
CA TRP A 40 -19.34 7.84 3.95
C TRP A 40 -17.90 8.13 3.50
N VAL A 41 -17.28 7.23 2.71
CA VAL A 41 -15.92 7.41 2.19
C VAL A 41 -15.80 8.68 1.36
N HIS A 42 -16.84 9.03 0.58
CA HIS A 42 -16.87 10.21 -0.28
C HIS A 42 -17.28 11.51 0.43
N GLY A 43 -17.71 11.43 1.68
CA GLY A 43 -17.97 12.59 2.53
C GLY A 43 -19.41 13.10 2.50
N ASP A 44 -20.34 12.30 1.97
CA ASP A 44 -21.76 12.59 2.06
C ASP A 44 -22.23 12.58 3.53
N HIS A 45 -23.40 13.14 3.79
CA HIS A 45 -24.05 13.18 5.13
C HIS A 45 -24.41 11.81 5.73
N CYS A 46 -23.86 10.70 5.22
CA CYS A 46 -24.05 9.36 5.75
C CYS A 46 -23.07 9.11 6.89
N ALA A 47 -23.56 8.92 8.11
CA ALA A 47 -22.74 8.49 9.23
C ALA A 47 -22.64 6.96 9.26
N LEU A 48 -21.42 6.43 9.16
CA LEU A 48 -21.14 4.99 9.30
C LEU A 48 -21.21 4.51 10.77
N GLY A 49 -21.21 5.45 11.73
CA GLY A 49 -21.12 5.18 13.18
C GLY A 49 -19.77 4.59 13.61
N PRO A 50 -19.41 4.64 14.90
CA PRO A 50 -18.12 4.12 15.39
C PRO A 50 -17.91 2.62 15.08
N GLN A 51 -18.90 1.78 15.41
CA GLN A 51 -18.82 0.33 15.14
C GLN A 51 -18.73 0.01 13.64
N GLY A 52 -19.42 0.76 12.79
CA GLY A 52 -19.33 0.57 11.34
C GLY A 52 -17.96 0.96 10.80
N ARG A 53 -17.35 2.03 11.33
CA ARG A 53 -15.97 2.44 11.01
C ARG A 53 -14.98 1.35 11.43
N GLU A 54 -15.10 0.82 12.64
CA GLU A 54 -14.25 -0.27 13.13
C GLU A 54 -14.33 -1.51 12.22
N LYS A 55 -15.55 -1.96 11.89
CA LYS A 55 -15.76 -3.09 10.97
C LYS A 55 -15.14 -2.83 9.59
N LEU A 56 -15.33 -1.62 9.05
CA LEU A 56 -14.75 -1.24 7.76
C LEU A 56 -13.22 -1.26 7.79
N PHE A 57 -12.59 -0.68 8.79
CA PHE A 57 -11.13 -0.71 8.92
C PHE A 57 -10.61 -2.12 9.11
N ALA A 58 -11.27 -2.93 9.95
CA ALA A 58 -10.89 -4.34 10.12
C ALA A 58 -10.96 -5.11 8.80
N ALA A 59 -12.00 -4.91 8.00
CA ALA A 59 -12.14 -5.52 6.67
C ALA A 59 -11.09 -5.03 5.66
N LEU A 60 -10.53 -3.84 5.87
CA LEU A 60 -9.45 -3.26 5.07
C LEU A 60 -8.05 -3.62 5.62
N GLY A 61 -7.95 -4.43 6.67
CA GLY A 61 -6.68 -4.80 7.29
C GLY A 61 -6.04 -3.68 8.12
N ALA A 62 -6.86 -2.81 8.73
CA ALA A 62 -6.43 -1.73 9.59
C ALA A 62 -7.22 -1.74 10.92
N TYR A 63 -6.67 -1.08 11.92
CA TYR A 63 -7.30 -0.84 13.22
C TYR A 63 -7.38 0.67 13.48
N SER A 64 -8.44 1.11 14.14
CA SER A 64 -8.57 2.48 14.64
C SER A 64 -8.87 2.47 16.14
N ASP A 65 -8.19 3.36 16.88
CA ASP A 65 -8.46 3.60 18.30
C ASP A 65 -9.47 4.75 18.52
N GLY A 66 -10.16 5.17 17.44
CA GLY A 66 -11.06 6.31 17.42
C GLY A 66 -10.39 7.63 17.03
N THR A 67 -9.07 7.75 17.21
CA THR A 67 -8.31 8.92 16.77
C THR A 67 -7.37 8.54 15.64
N HIS A 68 -6.50 7.57 15.85
CA HIS A 68 -5.47 7.15 14.92
C HIS A 68 -5.89 5.88 14.18
N ILE A 69 -5.20 5.64 13.07
CA ILE A 69 -5.33 4.40 12.29
C ILE A 69 -3.95 3.75 12.20
N ARG A 70 -3.91 2.43 12.33
CA ARG A 70 -2.73 1.59 12.16
C ARG A 70 -3.06 0.46 11.19
N LEU A 71 -2.10 0.07 10.35
CA LEU A 71 -2.25 -1.17 9.61
C LEU A 71 -2.17 -2.34 10.59
N ALA A 72 -3.07 -3.30 10.47
CA ALA A 72 -3.12 -4.42 11.36
C ALA A 72 -1.93 -5.37 11.07
N PRO A 73 -1.24 -5.87 12.11
CA PRO A 73 -0.31 -6.98 11.95
C PRO A 73 -1.03 -8.16 11.31
N ARG A 74 -0.29 -8.97 10.56
CA ARG A 74 -0.81 -10.21 10.00
C ARG A 74 -1.45 -11.08 11.09
N ALA A 75 -2.76 -11.26 11.04
CA ALA A 75 -3.40 -12.42 11.68
C ALA A 75 -3.14 -13.67 10.84
N THR A 76 -2.76 -14.78 11.46
CA THR A 76 -2.64 -16.09 10.79
C THR A 76 -3.99 -16.46 10.16
N GLY A 77 -4.03 -16.58 8.83
CA GLY A 77 -5.23 -16.97 8.07
C GLY A 77 -6.04 -15.82 7.45
N ALA A 78 -5.73 -14.55 7.74
CA ALA A 78 -6.37 -13.41 7.07
C ALA A 78 -5.67 -13.09 5.73
N ALA A 79 -6.45 -12.74 4.71
CA ALA A 79 -5.91 -12.23 3.45
C ALA A 79 -5.23 -10.87 3.72
N GLN A 80 -3.93 -10.77 3.41
CA GLN A 80 -3.17 -9.53 3.55
C GLN A 80 -3.83 -8.42 2.71
N PRO A 81 -3.83 -7.15 3.17
CA PRO A 81 -4.00 -6.06 2.24
C PRO A 81 -2.79 -6.09 1.28
N VAL A 82 -3.06 -6.55 0.05
CA VAL A 82 -2.09 -6.54 -1.04
C VAL A 82 -2.24 -5.22 -1.76
N PHE A 83 -1.20 -4.40 -1.75
CA PHE A 83 -1.22 -3.09 -2.38
C PHE A 83 -0.52 -3.12 -3.73
N GLN A 84 -1.24 -2.67 -4.76
CA GLN A 84 -0.73 -2.64 -6.13
C GLN A 84 0.01 -1.31 -6.39
N ILE A 85 1.34 -1.36 -6.47
CA ILE A 85 2.24 -0.22 -6.65
C ILE A 85 2.84 -0.27 -8.07
N ASN A 86 2.00 -0.12 -9.07
CA ASN A 86 2.39 -0.30 -10.48
C ASN A 86 2.99 0.95 -11.15
N GLY A 87 3.09 2.06 -10.42
CA GLY A 87 3.59 3.34 -10.93
C GLY A 87 3.72 4.38 -9.82
N LEU A 88 4.32 5.53 -10.16
CA LEU A 88 4.63 6.61 -9.21
C LEU A 88 3.40 7.14 -8.46
N VAL A 89 2.26 7.28 -9.16
CA VAL A 89 1.01 7.73 -8.54
C VAL A 89 0.53 6.77 -7.44
N GLN A 90 0.75 5.46 -7.59
CA GLN A 90 0.41 4.47 -6.56
C GLN A 90 1.42 4.51 -5.42
N ALA A 91 2.69 4.74 -5.71
CA ALA A 91 3.73 4.94 -4.70
C ALA A 91 3.41 6.16 -3.82
N GLU A 92 3.12 7.33 -4.42
CA GLU A 92 2.72 8.54 -3.70
C GLU A 92 1.47 8.34 -2.83
N ARG A 93 0.48 7.62 -3.34
CA ARG A 93 -0.74 7.29 -2.57
C ARG A 93 -0.43 6.39 -1.38
N PHE A 94 0.49 5.45 -1.54
CA PHE A 94 0.92 4.60 -0.44
C PHE A 94 1.74 5.40 0.58
N ALA A 95 2.64 6.28 0.14
CA ALA A 95 3.37 7.18 1.03
C ALA A 95 2.42 8.09 1.83
N THR A 96 1.39 8.62 1.16
CA THR A 96 0.32 9.38 1.82
C THR A 96 -0.44 8.52 2.83
N LEU A 97 -0.79 7.29 2.47
CA LEU A 97 -1.42 6.34 3.40
C LEU A 97 -0.53 6.09 4.62
N ALA A 98 0.77 5.87 4.42
CA ALA A 98 1.74 5.68 5.48
C ALA A 98 1.77 6.89 6.42
N ALA A 99 1.89 8.10 5.88
CA ALA A 99 1.92 9.35 6.64
C ALA A 99 0.64 9.63 7.44
N LEU A 100 -0.51 9.18 6.95
CA LEU A 100 -1.81 9.33 7.62
C LEU A 100 -2.09 8.24 8.67
N THR A 101 -1.25 7.20 8.74
CA THR A 101 -1.33 6.14 9.74
C THR A 101 -0.17 6.22 10.72
N LEU A 102 -0.31 5.64 11.92
CA LEU A 102 0.81 5.51 12.85
C LEU A 102 1.75 4.33 12.51
N THR A 103 1.73 3.84 11.26
CA THR A 103 2.53 2.69 10.84
C THR A 103 3.89 3.15 10.36
N GLN A 104 4.94 2.88 11.13
CA GLN A 104 6.32 3.17 10.74
C GLN A 104 6.95 1.95 10.09
N PHE A 105 7.15 2.02 8.77
CA PHE A 105 7.78 0.96 8.00
C PHE A 105 9.30 1.07 8.06
N VAL A 106 9.99 -0.03 8.37
CA VAL A 106 11.45 0.00 8.62
C VAL A 106 12.25 -0.90 7.68
N THR A 107 11.66 -2.03 7.23
CA THR A 107 12.36 -2.94 6.31
C THR A 107 11.41 -3.50 5.26
N ALA A 108 11.99 -3.87 4.12
CA ALA A 108 11.30 -4.53 3.01
C ALA A 108 12.09 -5.78 2.58
N ARG A 109 11.40 -6.90 2.40
CA ARG A 109 11.97 -8.13 1.83
C ARG A 109 11.30 -8.44 0.49
N GLU A 110 12.10 -8.62 -0.54
CA GLU A 110 11.58 -8.73 -1.90
C GLU A 110 11.82 -10.10 -2.53
N THR A 111 10.87 -10.47 -3.39
CA THR A 111 11.00 -11.56 -4.34
C THR A 111 10.60 -11.06 -5.72
N CYS A 112 11.42 -11.36 -6.73
CA CYS A 112 11.12 -11.05 -8.13
C CYS A 112 10.24 -12.15 -8.74
N GLN A 113 9.16 -11.74 -9.42
CA GLN A 113 8.33 -12.59 -10.26
C GLN A 113 8.31 -12.00 -11.67
N GLY A 114 9.35 -12.31 -12.46
CA GLY A 114 9.57 -11.68 -13.77
C GLY A 114 9.91 -10.20 -13.62
N LYS A 115 9.05 -9.31 -14.14
CA LYS A 115 9.20 -7.84 -14.04
C LYS A 115 8.51 -7.24 -12.81
N THR A 116 7.72 -8.05 -12.10
CA THR A 116 6.96 -7.63 -10.92
C THR A 116 7.76 -7.97 -9.66
N LEU A 117 7.80 -7.04 -8.72
CA LEU A 117 8.34 -7.26 -7.39
C LEU A 117 7.22 -7.51 -6.41
N VAL A 118 7.45 -8.46 -5.52
CA VAL A 118 6.61 -8.73 -4.37
C VAL A 118 7.43 -8.37 -3.14
N SER A 119 6.98 -7.41 -2.36
CA SER A 119 7.69 -6.89 -1.20
C SER A 119 6.88 -7.00 0.07
N ILE A 120 7.47 -7.62 1.07
CA ILE A 120 6.92 -7.76 2.41
C ILE A 120 7.50 -6.63 3.26
N VAL A 121 6.63 -5.75 3.78
CA VAL A 121 7.06 -4.61 4.59
C VAL A 121 6.76 -4.88 6.06
N THR A 122 7.75 -4.61 6.90
CA THR A 122 7.63 -4.74 8.36
C THR A 122 7.60 -3.38 9.02
N ASP A 123 6.83 -3.28 10.11
CA ASP A 123 6.86 -2.10 10.96
C ASP A 123 8.01 -2.14 12.00
N ILE A 124 8.14 -1.06 12.78
CA ILE A 124 9.14 -0.94 13.86
C ILE A 124 9.05 -2.02 14.93
N SER A 125 7.90 -2.68 15.08
CA SER A 125 7.71 -3.81 15.99
C SER A 125 8.17 -5.15 15.39
N GLY A 126 8.66 -5.14 14.15
CA GLY A 126 9.09 -6.33 13.41
C GLY A 126 7.92 -7.13 12.84
N GLN A 127 6.68 -6.62 12.93
CA GLN A 127 5.51 -7.29 12.42
C GLN A 127 5.34 -7.01 10.93
N THR A 128 4.96 -8.04 10.17
CA THR A 128 4.56 -7.87 8.78
C THR A 128 3.21 -7.16 8.72
N THR A 129 3.18 -5.98 8.10
CA THR A 129 2.00 -5.11 8.02
C THR A 129 1.41 -4.99 6.61
N ALA A 130 2.22 -5.20 5.56
CA ALA A 130 1.76 -5.04 4.19
C ALA A 130 2.52 -5.93 3.19
N LEU A 131 1.82 -6.30 2.11
CA LEU A 131 2.42 -6.85 0.89
C LEU A 131 2.27 -5.84 -0.23
N LEU A 132 3.39 -5.39 -0.80
CA LEU A 132 3.42 -4.51 -1.96
C LEU A 132 3.73 -5.34 -3.20
N VAL A 133 2.94 -5.17 -4.25
CA VAL A 133 3.16 -5.82 -5.55
C VAL A 133 3.24 -4.73 -6.59
N GLY A 134 4.36 -4.63 -7.31
CA GLY A 134 4.59 -3.46 -8.14
C GLY A 134 5.80 -3.55 -9.07
N THR A 135 6.03 -2.47 -9.80
CA THR A 135 7.23 -2.32 -10.61
C THR A 135 8.43 -1.94 -9.73
N ARG A 136 9.65 -2.29 -10.18
CA ARG A 136 10.91 -1.93 -9.50
C ARG A 136 10.99 -0.43 -9.22
N GLU A 137 10.79 0.37 -10.25
CA GLU A 137 10.83 1.83 -10.19
C GLU A 137 9.86 2.39 -9.15
N ALA A 138 8.59 1.97 -9.19
CA ALA A 138 7.59 2.49 -8.26
C ALA A 138 7.85 2.10 -6.80
N LEU A 139 8.37 0.89 -6.57
CA LEU A 139 8.75 0.46 -5.22
C LEU A 139 10.01 1.17 -4.74
N ASP A 140 11.00 1.42 -5.60
CA ASP A 140 12.22 2.14 -5.22
C ASP A 140 11.93 3.57 -4.76
N GLU A 141 11.12 4.30 -5.52
CA GLU A 141 10.65 5.64 -5.13
C GLU A 141 9.88 5.60 -3.82
N LEU A 142 9.01 4.60 -3.65
CA LEU A 142 8.28 4.41 -2.40
C LEU A 142 9.21 4.16 -1.20
N TYR A 143 10.24 3.35 -1.35
CA TYR A 143 11.17 3.08 -0.25
C TYR A 143 12.00 4.31 0.12
N LEU A 144 12.39 5.10 -0.88
CA LEU A 144 13.09 6.35 -0.65
C LEU A 144 12.21 7.32 0.15
N GLU A 145 10.95 7.50 -0.25
CA GLU A 145 9.98 8.36 0.43
C GLU A 145 9.70 7.90 1.87
N LEU A 146 9.63 6.58 2.09
CA LEU A 146 9.40 6.00 3.42
C LEU A 146 10.68 5.88 4.28
N GLY A 147 11.85 6.23 3.75
CA GLY A 147 13.14 6.04 4.43
C GLY A 147 13.48 4.57 4.72
N ILE A 148 12.93 3.63 3.95
CA ILE A 148 13.18 2.20 4.14
C ILE A 148 14.56 1.85 3.58
N ALA A 149 15.44 1.36 4.45
CA ALA A 149 16.79 0.99 4.06
C ALA A 149 16.79 -0.24 3.13
N LEU A 150 17.37 -0.07 1.95
CA LEU A 150 17.55 -1.15 0.99
C LEU A 150 18.80 -1.96 1.29
N SER A 151 18.75 -3.27 1.04
CA SER A 151 19.92 -4.13 1.19
C SER A 151 21.05 -3.68 0.24
N PRO A 152 22.32 -3.79 0.65
CA PRO A 152 23.47 -3.36 -0.17
C PRO A 152 23.53 -4.06 -1.53
N GLN A 153 23.17 -5.35 -1.59
CA GLN A 153 23.11 -6.12 -2.84
C GLN A 153 22.11 -5.51 -3.84
N ARG A 154 20.96 -5.01 -3.35
CA ARG A 154 19.95 -4.40 -4.22
C ARG A 154 20.38 -3.04 -4.77
N ARG A 155 21.18 -2.26 -4.03
CA ARG A 155 21.78 -1.02 -4.57
C ARG A 155 22.73 -1.32 -5.73
N LEU A 156 23.45 -2.45 -5.66
CA LEU A 156 24.37 -2.87 -6.71
C LEU A 156 23.61 -3.23 -8.00
N GLU A 157 22.51 -3.97 -7.90
CA GLU A 157 21.67 -4.34 -9.05
C GLU A 157 20.98 -3.13 -9.70
N ALA A 158 20.55 -2.16 -8.90
CA ALA A 158 20.01 -0.88 -9.40
C ALA A 158 21.10 -0.06 -10.12
N GLY A 159 22.29 0.05 -9.54
CA GLY A 159 23.44 0.75 -10.14
C GLY A 159 23.93 0.10 -11.44
N LEU A 160 23.92 -1.23 -11.52
CA LEU A 160 24.28 -1.98 -12.72
C LEU A 160 23.29 -1.78 -13.89
N ARG A 161 22.01 -1.50 -13.61
CA ARG A 161 21.01 -1.21 -14.66
C ARG A 161 21.01 0.24 -15.12
N ALA A 162 21.33 1.20 -14.26
CA ALA A 162 21.53 2.60 -14.66
C ALA A 162 22.73 2.75 -15.63
N TYR A 163 23.68 1.81 -15.58
CA TYR A 163 24.86 1.76 -16.43
C TYR A 163 24.80 0.76 -17.60
N ALA A 164 23.68 0.07 -17.83
CA ALA A 164 23.55 -0.77 -19.02
C ALA A 164 23.48 0.15 -20.25
N PRO A 165 24.52 0.22 -21.11
CA PRO A 165 24.41 0.96 -22.34
C PRO A 165 23.32 0.26 -23.16
N GLY A 166 22.39 1.04 -23.70
CA GLY A 166 21.41 0.54 -24.65
C GLY A 166 22.16 -0.32 -25.67
N ASN A 167 21.72 -1.57 -25.82
CA ASN A 167 22.25 -2.48 -26.80
C ASN A 167 21.81 -1.97 -28.18
N GLU A 168 22.41 -0.87 -28.64
CA GLU A 168 22.40 -0.46 -30.04
C GLU A 168 23.08 -1.60 -30.79
N GLY A 169 22.26 -2.40 -31.47
CA GLY A 169 22.72 -3.42 -32.39
C GLY A 169 23.49 -2.75 -33.53
N MET A 170 24.78 -2.51 -33.28
CA MET A 170 25.75 -2.08 -34.28
C MET A 170 26.02 -3.30 -35.18
N ARG A 171 25.19 -3.44 -36.22
CA ARG A 171 25.48 -4.30 -37.37
C ARG A 171 26.69 -3.71 -38.11
N LEU A 172 27.88 -4.09 -37.66
CA LEU A 172 29.08 -4.06 -38.49
C LEU A 172 29.01 -5.27 -39.42
N HIS A 173 28.50 -5.07 -40.63
CA HIS A 173 28.90 -5.91 -41.75
C HIS A 173 30.14 -5.28 -42.37
N ALA A 174 31.28 -5.93 -42.17
CA ALA A 174 32.50 -5.71 -42.91
C ALA A 174 32.54 -6.67 -44.10
N ASN A 175 32.85 -6.11 -45.27
CA ASN A 175 33.19 -6.69 -46.58
C ASN A 175 32.16 -7.55 -47.30
#